data_AF-M8A2S1-F1
#
_entry.id   AF-M8A2S1-F1
#
_cell.length_a   1.000
_cell.length_b   1.000
_cell.length_c   1.000
_cell.angle_alpha   90.00
_cell.angle_beta   90.00
_cell.angle_gamma   90.00
#
_symmetry.space_group_name_H-M   'P 1'
#
loop_
_entity.id
_entity.type
_entity.pdbx_description
1 polymer ?
#
loop_
_entity_poly.entity_id
_entity_poly.type
_entity_poly.pdbx_seq_one_letter_code
_entity_poly.pdbx_strand_id
1 'polypeptide(L)'
;MATGAAGGGSDELKLLGAWVSPFVHRVQVALHLKGLTGYEYAEEDLTNKSDLLLASNPVHTKPSPASGPAPPPADPHDRAVARFWAAYADDQFFASWIKAFVGTTDEERAAATEAAAAALQKMEGAFGECSKGKPFFGGDGPGYVDIALGGFVAWMRAFHAVAGVNLLDAARTPLLAAWADRFAALDAAKEVIPDVDRIAEFAKHGSSRSKRKTVRQKHGISNIKLSGKAAGQSTEERVRVKP
;
A
#
# COMPACT_ATOMS: atom_id res chain seq x y z
N MET A 1 55.12 2.33 11.21
CA MET A 1 55.07 3.30 10.09
C MET A 1 54.42 2.60 8.90
N ALA A 2 53.42 3.26 8.29
CA ALA A 2 52.53 2.84 7.20
C ALA A 2 51.55 1.72 7.59
N THR A 3 50.27 1.92 7.97
CA THR A 3 49.13 2.69 7.40
C THR A 3 48.88 2.46 5.91
N GLY A 4 47.77 1.80 5.60
CA GLY A 4 47.23 1.59 4.26
C GLY A 4 45.74 1.24 4.31
N ALA A 5 44.92 2.28 4.26
CA ALA A 5 43.46 2.35 4.19
C ALA A 5 42.69 1.11 3.68
N ALA A 6 41.83 0.56 4.55
CA ALA A 6 40.60 -0.09 4.13
C ALA A 6 39.54 1.02 3.92
N GLY A 7 39.22 1.32 2.67
CA GLY A 7 38.14 2.24 2.33
C GLY A 7 36.81 1.68 2.82
N GLY A 8 36.18 2.38 3.77
CA GLY A 8 34.85 2.06 4.28
C GLY A 8 33.78 2.41 3.24
N GLY A 9 33.12 1.38 2.72
CA GLY A 9 31.72 1.48 2.33
C GLY A 9 30.92 0.94 3.51
N SER A 10 30.37 1.81 4.35
CA SER A 10 29.30 1.39 5.25
C SER A 10 28.13 0.96 4.36
N ASP A 11 27.76 -0.32 4.41
CA ASP A 11 26.54 -0.85 3.81
C ASP A 11 25.32 -0.23 4.52
N GLU A 12 25.07 1.05 4.24
CA GLU A 12 23.93 1.81 4.77
C GLU A 12 22.68 1.35 4.03
N LEU A 13 21.85 0.55 4.71
CA LEU A 13 20.60 0.04 4.17
C LEU A 13 19.65 1.22 3.93
N LYS A 14 19.21 1.45 2.69
CA LYS A 14 18.19 2.46 2.35
C LYS A 14 16.90 1.80 1.90
N LEU A 15 15.78 2.26 2.44
CA LEU A 15 14.44 1.84 2.05
C LEU A 15 13.74 2.98 1.32
N LEU A 16 13.60 2.84 0.01
CA LEU A 16 12.79 3.74 -0.82
C LEU A 16 11.33 3.32 -0.73
N GLY A 17 10.45 4.21 -0.29
CA GLY A 17 9.05 3.87 -0.08
C GLY A 17 8.14 5.07 0.05
N ALA A 18 6.84 4.83 -0.06
CA ALA A 18 5.83 5.82 0.29
C ALA A 18 5.16 5.37 1.59
N TRP A 19 4.98 6.28 2.55
CA TRP A 19 4.46 5.94 3.89
C TRP A 19 3.03 5.38 3.85
N VAL A 20 2.31 5.58 2.76
CA VAL A 20 0.96 5.05 2.54
C VAL A 20 0.95 3.62 2.01
N SER A 21 2.09 3.12 1.53
CA SER A 21 2.15 1.87 0.79
C SER A 21 2.12 0.65 1.72
N PRO A 22 1.10 -0.22 1.62
CA PRO A 22 1.05 -1.45 2.42
C PRO A 22 2.22 -2.39 2.13
N PHE A 23 2.82 -2.33 0.94
CA PHE A 23 3.99 -3.13 0.59
C PHE A 23 5.28 -2.64 1.27
N VAL A 24 5.39 -1.33 1.51
CA VAL A 24 6.52 -0.74 2.24
C VAL A 24 6.41 -1.13 3.72
N HIS A 25 5.20 -1.10 4.29
CA HIS A 25 4.99 -1.58 5.66
C HIS A 25 5.45 -3.03 5.86
N ARG A 26 5.26 -3.92 4.89
CA ARG A 26 5.78 -5.31 4.96
C ARG A 26 7.28 -5.34 5.16
N VAL A 27 8.00 -4.53 4.40
CA VAL A 27 9.47 -4.46 4.45
C VAL A 27 9.90 -3.88 5.79
N GLN A 28 9.27 -2.79 6.24
CA GLN A 28 9.59 -2.17 7.53
C GLN A 28 9.35 -3.13 8.70
N VAL A 29 8.19 -3.79 8.76
CA VAL A 29 7.89 -4.78 9.81
C VAL A 29 8.91 -5.93 9.77
N ALA A 30 9.24 -6.44 8.58
CA ALA A 30 10.23 -7.51 8.44
C ALA A 30 11.64 -7.09 8.90
N LEU A 31 12.04 -5.85 8.65
CA LEU A 31 13.32 -5.29 9.11
C LEU A 31 13.34 -5.15 10.64
N HIS A 32 12.27 -4.61 11.24
CA HIS A 32 12.15 -4.45 12.69
C HIS A 32 12.12 -5.79 13.42
N LEU A 33 11.42 -6.80 12.89
CA LEU A 33 11.42 -8.16 13.46
C LEU A 33 12.81 -8.82 13.42
N LYS A 34 13.69 -8.38 12.51
CA LYS A 34 15.09 -8.83 12.43
C LYS A 34 16.06 -7.98 13.25
N GLY A 35 15.57 -6.95 13.95
CA GLY A 35 16.42 -5.98 14.66
C GLY A 35 17.21 -5.05 13.74
N LEU A 36 16.86 -4.98 12.45
CA LEU A 36 17.52 -4.13 11.46
C LEU A 36 16.80 -2.77 11.37
N THR A 37 16.93 -1.93 12.40
CA THR A 37 16.24 -0.64 12.49
C THR A 37 17.09 0.55 12.04
N GLY A 38 18.39 0.37 11.84
CA GLY A 38 19.34 1.42 11.42
C GLY A 38 19.33 1.75 9.93
N TYR A 39 18.21 1.58 9.24
CA TYR A 39 18.10 1.86 7.81
C TYR A 39 17.64 3.31 7.54
N GLU A 40 18.09 3.91 6.46
CA GLU A 40 17.61 5.22 6.01
C GLU A 40 16.31 5.05 5.23
N TYR A 41 15.22 5.68 5.70
CA TYR A 41 13.96 5.70 4.96
C TYR A 41 13.90 6.93 4.05
N ALA A 42 13.81 6.70 2.74
CA ALA A 42 13.63 7.77 1.76
C ALA A 42 12.20 7.76 1.23
N GLU A 43 11.46 8.84 1.53
CA GLU A 43 10.08 9.01 1.08
C GLU A 43 10.02 9.31 -0.43
N GLU A 44 9.21 8.55 -1.15
CA GLU A 44 9.05 8.60 -2.59
C GLU A 44 7.67 9.14 -3.00
N ASP A 45 7.67 10.07 -3.96
CA ASP A 45 6.43 10.51 -4.62
C ASP A 45 6.05 9.53 -5.74
N LEU A 46 5.01 8.74 -5.52
CA LEU A 46 4.52 7.77 -6.50
C LEU A 46 3.95 8.41 -7.79
N THR A 47 3.66 9.73 -7.77
CA THR A 47 3.23 10.49 -8.95
C THR A 47 4.40 11.11 -9.73
N ASN A 48 5.52 11.36 -9.06
CA ASN A 48 6.75 11.89 -9.64
C ASN A 48 7.97 11.14 -9.06
N LYS A 49 8.22 9.95 -9.62
CA LYS A 49 9.24 9.00 -9.11
C LYS A 49 10.65 9.61 -9.17
N SER A 50 11.45 9.40 -8.12
CA SER A 50 12.84 9.85 -8.12
C SER A 50 13.71 9.10 -9.14
N ASP A 51 14.79 9.74 -9.60
CA ASP A 51 15.78 9.08 -10.46
C ASP A 51 16.43 7.87 -9.75
N LEU A 52 16.57 7.93 -8.42
CA LEU A 52 17.10 6.84 -7.61
C LEU A 52 16.16 5.62 -7.61
N LEU A 53 14.84 5.84 -7.49
CA LEU A 53 13.85 4.77 -7.59
C LEU A 53 13.84 4.13 -8.98
N LEU A 54 13.96 4.94 -10.04
CA LEU A 54 14.01 4.46 -11.42
C LEU A 54 15.29 3.68 -11.72
N ALA A 55 16.44 4.14 -11.23
CA ALA A 55 17.72 3.45 -11.37
C ALA A 55 17.77 2.14 -10.57
N SER A 56 17.19 2.12 -9.37
CA SER A 56 17.19 0.96 -8.49
C SER A 56 16.17 -0.12 -8.91
N ASN A 57 15.10 0.29 -9.59
CA ASN A 57 14.04 -0.61 -10.01
C ASN A 57 13.65 -0.45 -11.50
N PRO A 58 14.52 -0.86 -12.44
CA PRO A 58 14.31 -0.68 -13.87
C PRO A 58 13.17 -1.55 -14.43
N VAL A 59 12.71 -2.58 -13.71
CA VAL A 59 11.77 -3.60 -14.20
C VAL A 59 10.30 -3.19 -14.04
N HIS A 60 9.94 -2.29 -13.12
CA HIS A 60 8.54 -1.94 -12.81
C HIS A 60 7.80 -1.10 -13.89
N THR A 61 8.24 -1.17 -15.16
CA THR A 61 7.46 -0.78 -16.35
C THR A 61 6.75 -1.96 -17.04
N LYS A 62 6.98 -3.23 -16.61
CA LYS A 62 6.23 -4.43 -17.04
C LYS A 62 6.02 -5.40 -15.86
N PRO A 63 4.97 -6.24 -15.86
CA PRO A 63 4.75 -7.20 -14.77
C PRO A 63 5.60 -8.47 -14.96
N SER A 64 6.36 -8.85 -13.92
CA SER A 64 6.85 -10.22 -13.71
C SER A 64 7.33 -10.45 -12.26
N PRO A 65 7.40 -11.70 -11.78
CA PRO A 65 7.16 -12.03 -10.38
C PRO A 65 8.40 -12.15 -9.50
N ALA A 66 8.11 -12.08 -8.19
CA ALA A 66 8.83 -12.64 -7.04
C ALA A 66 10.07 -11.91 -6.50
N SER A 67 9.88 -11.35 -5.30
CA SER A 67 10.84 -10.66 -4.42
C SER A 67 11.86 -11.60 -3.75
N GLY A 68 12.97 -10.98 -3.31
CA GLY A 68 14.10 -11.59 -2.59
C GLY A 68 13.80 -12.14 -1.17
N PRO A 69 14.82 -12.71 -0.48
CA PRO A 69 14.61 -13.72 0.54
C PRO A 69 14.34 -13.15 1.94
N ALA A 70 13.18 -13.49 2.50
CA ALA A 70 12.95 -13.56 3.95
C ALA A 70 13.27 -15.00 4.45
N PRO A 71 13.62 -15.20 5.74
CA PRO A 71 14.12 -16.49 6.20
C PRO A 71 12.99 -17.54 6.14
N PRO A 72 13.23 -18.72 5.54
CA PRO A 72 12.16 -19.66 5.27
C PRO A 72 11.79 -20.50 6.50
N PRO A 73 10.55 -21.03 6.55
CA PRO A 73 10.26 -22.25 7.30
C PRO A 73 11.24 -23.36 6.90
N ALA A 74 11.69 -24.18 7.86
CA ALA A 74 12.71 -25.19 7.62
C ALA A 74 12.33 -26.19 6.52
N ASP A 75 11.03 -26.45 6.34
CA ASP A 75 10.51 -27.44 5.39
C ASP A 75 10.16 -26.83 4.01
N PRO A 76 10.59 -27.47 2.89
CA PRO A 76 10.26 -27.02 1.53
C PRO A 76 8.77 -26.93 1.20
N HIS A 77 7.93 -27.81 1.74
CA HIS A 77 6.48 -27.79 1.54
C HIS A 77 5.87 -26.60 2.30
N ASP A 78 6.23 -26.41 3.56
CA ASP A 78 5.73 -25.28 4.36
C ASP A 78 6.11 -23.93 3.72
N ARG A 79 7.29 -23.85 3.10
CA ARG A 79 7.71 -22.68 2.31
C ARG A 79 6.84 -22.47 1.07
N ALA A 80 6.46 -23.53 0.36
CA ALA A 80 5.59 -23.42 -0.81
C ALA A 80 4.19 -22.96 -0.40
N VAL A 81 3.64 -23.51 0.69
CA VAL A 81 2.35 -23.10 1.26
C VAL A 81 2.36 -21.63 1.69
N ALA A 82 3.41 -21.18 2.38
CA ALA A 82 3.53 -19.79 2.80
C ALA A 82 3.60 -18.84 1.58
N ARG A 83 4.32 -19.21 0.52
CA ARG A 83 4.39 -18.43 -0.73
C ARG A 83 3.05 -18.39 -1.44
N PHE A 84 2.34 -19.52 -1.49
CA PHE A 84 1.01 -19.60 -2.08
C PHE A 84 0.04 -18.64 -1.39
N TRP A 85 -0.02 -18.64 -0.05
CA TRP A 85 -0.93 -17.76 0.68
C TRP A 85 -0.55 -16.28 0.62
N ALA A 86 0.74 -15.95 0.59
CA ALA A 86 1.18 -14.59 0.35
C ALA A 86 0.79 -14.10 -1.05
N ALA A 87 0.99 -14.93 -2.09
CA ALA A 87 0.55 -14.61 -3.44
C ALA A 87 -0.98 -14.51 -3.53
N TYR A 88 -1.73 -15.37 -2.85
CA TYR A 88 -3.18 -15.30 -2.76
C TYR A 88 -3.65 -13.97 -2.13
N ALA A 89 -2.99 -13.51 -1.07
CA ALA A 89 -3.30 -12.22 -0.44
C ALA A 89 -3.09 -11.04 -1.42
N ASP A 90 -2.08 -11.11 -2.28
CA ASP A 90 -1.80 -10.07 -3.28
C ASP A 90 -2.74 -10.14 -4.49
N ASP A 91 -2.88 -11.33 -5.08
CA ASP A 91 -3.55 -11.51 -6.37
C ASP A 91 -5.08 -11.58 -6.23
N GLN A 92 -5.59 -12.02 -5.08
CA GLN A 92 -7.02 -12.19 -4.86
C GLN A 92 -7.56 -11.12 -3.94
N PHE A 93 -7.04 -11.03 -2.72
CA PHE A 93 -7.53 -10.06 -1.74
C PHE A 93 -7.21 -8.62 -2.16
N PHE A 94 -5.93 -8.27 -2.32
CA PHE A 94 -5.53 -6.89 -2.63
C PHE A 94 -6.06 -6.42 -3.99
N ALA A 95 -6.00 -7.27 -5.02
CA ALA A 95 -6.55 -6.93 -6.34
C ALA A 95 -8.06 -6.60 -6.30
N SER A 96 -8.85 -7.37 -5.53
CA SER A 96 -10.29 -7.12 -5.37
C SER A 96 -10.55 -5.88 -4.51
N TRP A 97 -9.77 -5.72 -3.45
CA TRP A 97 -9.91 -4.61 -2.52
C TRP A 97 -9.52 -3.25 -3.13
N ILE A 98 -8.49 -3.20 -3.99
CA ILE A 98 -8.18 -2.01 -4.80
C ILE A 98 -9.33 -1.67 -5.75
N LYS A 99 -9.93 -2.66 -6.42
CA LYS A 99 -11.11 -2.45 -7.28
C LYS A 99 -12.29 -1.89 -6.51
N ALA A 100 -12.50 -2.31 -5.26
CA ALA A 100 -13.53 -1.74 -4.40
C ALA A 100 -13.31 -0.24 -4.13
N PHE A 101 -12.06 0.24 -4.16
CA PHE A 101 -11.73 1.65 -3.99
C PHE A 101 -11.77 2.46 -5.29
N VAL A 102 -11.21 1.93 -6.38
CA VAL A 102 -11.11 2.64 -7.66
C VAL A 102 -12.33 2.46 -8.57
N GLY A 103 -13.23 1.54 -8.21
CA GLY A 103 -14.45 1.25 -8.96
C GLY A 103 -15.29 2.50 -9.20
N THR A 104 -15.82 2.60 -10.40
CA THR A 104 -16.49 3.82 -10.87
C THR A 104 -17.98 3.82 -10.53
N THR A 105 -18.57 2.64 -10.39
CA THR A 105 -19.98 2.45 -10.04
C THR A 105 -20.14 1.83 -8.65
N ASP A 106 -21.31 2.01 -8.05
CA ASP A 106 -21.62 1.46 -6.73
C ASP A 106 -21.69 -0.07 -6.77
N GLU A 107 -22.18 -0.62 -7.88
CA GLU A 107 -22.25 -2.07 -8.13
C GLU A 107 -20.86 -2.70 -8.27
N GLU A 108 -19.95 -2.08 -9.03
CA GLU A 108 -18.55 -2.53 -9.14
C GLU A 108 -17.87 -2.56 -7.77
N ARG A 109 -18.08 -1.51 -6.97
CA ARG A 109 -17.47 -1.43 -5.63
C ARG A 109 -18.06 -2.44 -4.66
N ALA A 110 -19.38 -2.68 -4.71
CA ALA A 110 -20.04 -3.70 -3.90
C ALA A 110 -19.56 -5.12 -4.27
N ALA A 111 -19.56 -5.47 -5.57
CA ALA A 111 -19.09 -6.78 -6.03
C ALA A 111 -17.61 -7.04 -5.67
N ALA A 112 -16.76 -6.01 -5.82
CA ALA A 112 -15.35 -6.10 -5.45
C ALA A 112 -15.15 -6.23 -3.92
N THR A 113 -16.01 -5.58 -3.12
CA THR A 113 -16.02 -5.72 -1.66
C THR A 113 -16.39 -7.14 -1.23
N GLU A 114 -17.43 -7.72 -1.84
CA GLU A 114 -17.81 -9.11 -1.60
C GLU A 114 -16.72 -10.09 -2.01
N ALA A 115 -16.05 -9.86 -3.15
CA ALA A 115 -14.91 -10.67 -3.58
C ALA A 115 -13.74 -10.61 -2.59
N ALA A 116 -13.42 -9.40 -2.07
CA ALA A 116 -12.40 -9.24 -1.05
C ALA A 116 -12.77 -9.95 0.27
N ALA A 117 -14.04 -9.86 0.69
CA ALA A 117 -14.52 -10.54 1.89
C ALA A 117 -14.49 -12.08 1.73
N ALA A 118 -14.86 -12.60 0.56
CA ALA A 118 -14.75 -14.02 0.25
C ALA A 118 -13.29 -14.51 0.23
N ALA A 119 -12.35 -13.68 -0.24
CA ALA A 119 -10.93 -13.99 -0.17
C ALA A 119 -10.43 -14.09 1.28
N LEU A 120 -10.82 -13.15 2.15
CA LEU A 120 -10.50 -13.23 3.59
C LEU A 120 -11.13 -14.44 4.26
N GLN A 121 -12.35 -14.82 3.89
CA GLN A 121 -12.99 -16.02 4.42
C GLN A 121 -12.23 -17.31 4.04
N LYS A 122 -11.62 -17.36 2.85
CA LYS A 122 -10.73 -18.47 2.49
C LYS A 122 -9.44 -18.45 3.31
N MET A 123 -8.88 -17.26 3.56
CA MET A 123 -7.71 -17.10 4.42
C MET A 123 -7.98 -17.46 5.88
N GLU A 124 -9.20 -17.26 6.38
CA GLU A 124 -9.64 -17.68 7.71
C GLU A 124 -9.52 -19.21 7.87
N GLY A 125 -10.04 -19.97 6.90
CA GLY A 125 -9.91 -21.42 6.88
C GLY A 125 -8.43 -21.85 6.82
N ALA A 126 -7.66 -21.20 5.94
CA ALA A 126 -6.22 -21.43 5.84
C ALA A 126 -5.48 -21.13 7.14
N PHE A 127 -5.86 -20.07 7.85
CA PHE A 127 -5.28 -19.73 9.14
C PHE A 127 -5.56 -20.81 10.18
N GLY A 128 -6.79 -21.32 10.24
CA GLY A 128 -7.13 -22.44 11.13
C GLY A 128 -6.24 -23.67 10.89
N GLU A 129 -6.03 -24.03 9.63
CA GLU A 129 -5.19 -25.18 9.24
C GLU A 129 -3.69 -24.93 9.47
N CYS A 130 -3.18 -23.77 9.06
CA CYS A 130 -1.74 -23.46 9.08
C CYS A 130 -1.25 -23.11 10.49
N SER A 131 -2.04 -22.37 11.27
CA SER A 131 -1.65 -21.94 12.62
C SER A 131 -1.62 -23.10 13.61
N LYS A 132 -2.41 -24.17 13.38
CA LYS A 132 -2.58 -25.28 14.33
C LYS A 132 -2.94 -24.79 15.75
N GLY A 133 -3.74 -23.72 15.84
CA GLY A 133 -4.15 -23.09 17.10
C GLY A 133 -3.16 -22.07 17.67
N LYS A 134 -2.06 -21.77 16.97
CA LYS A 134 -1.06 -20.78 17.36
C LYS A 134 -1.50 -19.35 16.98
N PRO A 135 -0.88 -18.30 17.56
CA PRO A 135 -1.32 -16.92 17.35
C PRO A 135 -1.08 -16.37 15.93
N PHE A 136 -0.18 -16.96 15.15
CA PHE A 136 0.23 -16.48 13.82
C PHE A 136 0.26 -17.62 12.78
N PHE A 137 0.26 -17.28 11.48
CA PHE A 137 0.49 -18.24 10.40
C PHE A 137 1.89 -18.87 10.51
N GLY A 138 2.87 -18.11 11.00
CA GLY A 138 4.21 -18.60 11.36
C GLY A 138 4.27 -19.44 12.64
N GLY A 139 3.14 -19.64 13.32
CA GLY A 139 3.06 -20.33 14.59
C GLY A 139 3.18 -19.38 15.77
N ASP A 140 4.27 -19.51 16.55
CA ASP A 140 4.43 -18.77 17.82
C ASP A 140 4.81 -17.30 17.61
N GLY A 141 5.33 -16.96 16.42
CA GLY A 141 5.67 -15.61 16.02
C GLY A 141 5.24 -15.30 14.58
N PRO A 142 5.30 -14.03 14.18
CA PRO A 142 4.92 -13.62 12.83
C PRO A 142 5.82 -14.26 11.77
N GLY A 143 5.20 -14.97 10.83
CA GLY A 143 5.82 -15.56 9.66
C GLY A 143 5.61 -14.73 8.38
N TYR A 144 5.96 -15.34 7.24
CA TYR A 144 5.90 -14.66 5.94
C TYR A 144 4.48 -14.22 5.55
N VAL A 145 3.48 -15.09 5.77
CA VAL A 145 2.07 -14.79 5.47
C VAL A 145 1.54 -13.70 6.41
N ASP A 146 1.95 -13.72 7.68
CA ASP A 146 1.56 -12.70 8.66
C ASP A 146 2.06 -11.32 8.22
N ILE A 147 3.31 -11.21 7.75
CA ILE A 147 3.86 -9.95 7.24
C ILE A 147 3.11 -9.52 5.98
N ALA A 148 2.88 -10.44 5.03
CA ALA A 148 2.20 -10.15 3.77
C ALA A 148 0.77 -9.61 3.99
N LEU A 149 -0.05 -10.31 4.77
CA LEU A 149 -1.41 -9.89 5.09
C LEU A 149 -1.42 -8.70 6.05
N GLY A 150 -0.47 -8.67 7.00
CA GLY A 150 -0.33 -7.67 8.05
C GLY A 150 -0.13 -6.26 7.53
N GLY A 151 0.58 -6.11 6.40
CA GLY A 151 0.74 -4.82 5.71
C GLY A 151 -0.59 -4.15 5.31
N PHE A 152 -1.67 -4.92 5.19
CA PHE A 152 -3.00 -4.41 4.87
C PHE A 152 -3.87 -4.09 6.10
N VAL A 153 -3.48 -4.48 7.31
CA VAL A 153 -4.35 -4.40 8.51
C VAL A 153 -4.77 -2.97 8.84
N ALA A 154 -3.82 -2.02 8.87
CA ALA A 154 -4.16 -0.63 9.17
C ALA A 154 -5.07 -0.01 8.11
N TRP A 155 -4.90 -0.40 6.86
CA TRP A 155 -5.81 0.01 5.80
C TRP A 155 -7.20 -0.61 5.89
N MET A 156 -7.32 -1.91 6.21
CA MET A 156 -8.62 -2.56 6.43
C MET A 156 -9.40 -1.84 7.54
N ARG A 157 -8.72 -1.48 8.64
CA ARG A 157 -9.32 -0.69 9.74
C ARG A 157 -9.69 0.73 9.31
N ALA A 158 -8.84 1.40 8.54
CA ALA A 158 -9.13 2.74 8.03
C ALA A 158 -10.36 2.74 7.11
N PHE A 159 -10.53 1.71 6.28
CA PHE A 159 -11.72 1.56 5.44
C PHE A 159 -12.99 1.28 6.23
N HIS A 160 -12.90 0.50 7.30
CA HIS A 160 -14.03 0.35 8.21
C HIS A 160 -14.46 1.71 8.79
N ALA A 161 -13.50 2.54 9.21
CA ALA A 161 -13.79 3.88 9.72
C ALA A 161 -14.35 4.86 8.67
N VAL A 162 -13.89 4.79 7.42
CA VAL A 162 -14.28 5.74 6.36
C VAL A 162 -15.55 5.33 5.61
N ALA A 163 -15.71 4.04 5.34
CA ALA A 163 -16.74 3.50 4.46
C ALA A 163 -17.73 2.57 5.17
N GLY A 164 -17.52 2.26 6.46
CA GLY A 164 -18.35 1.33 7.23
C GLY A 164 -18.19 -0.14 6.81
N VAL A 165 -17.24 -0.45 5.93
CA VAL A 165 -17.01 -1.82 5.44
C VAL A 165 -16.09 -2.55 6.41
N ASN A 166 -16.65 -3.44 7.22
CA ASN A 166 -15.87 -4.27 8.14
C ASN A 166 -15.44 -5.58 7.47
N LEU A 167 -14.22 -5.61 6.94
CA LEU A 167 -13.66 -6.81 6.30
C LEU A 167 -13.13 -7.85 7.30
N LEU A 168 -12.77 -7.43 8.51
CA LEU A 168 -12.29 -8.29 9.60
C LEU A 168 -13.38 -8.42 10.69
N ASP A 169 -14.58 -8.80 10.26
CA ASP A 169 -15.71 -9.00 11.16
C ASP A 169 -15.55 -10.32 11.92
N ALA A 170 -15.50 -10.25 13.25
CA ALA A 170 -15.40 -11.42 14.11
C ALA A 170 -16.57 -12.42 13.94
N ALA A 171 -17.73 -11.98 13.43
CA ALA A 171 -18.83 -12.89 13.11
C ALA A 171 -18.54 -13.77 11.87
N ARG A 172 -17.67 -13.33 10.97
CA ARG A 172 -17.33 -14.03 9.72
C ARG A 172 -15.94 -14.66 9.74
N THR A 173 -14.98 -13.94 10.32
CA THR A 173 -13.55 -14.28 10.34
C THR A 173 -12.97 -14.08 11.75
N PRO A 174 -13.45 -14.82 12.76
CA PRO A 174 -13.06 -14.63 14.16
C PRO A 174 -11.56 -14.82 14.40
N LEU A 175 -10.92 -15.78 13.74
CA LEU A 175 -9.49 -16.05 13.93
C LEU A 175 -8.64 -14.93 13.32
N LEU A 176 -8.97 -14.47 12.12
CA LEU A 176 -8.29 -13.35 11.48
C LEU A 176 -8.55 -12.02 12.21
N ALA A 177 -9.74 -11.80 12.76
CA ALA A 177 -10.00 -10.62 13.59
C ALA A 177 -9.07 -10.59 14.81
N ALA A 178 -8.99 -11.70 15.56
CA ALA A 178 -8.09 -11.81 16.70
C ALA A 178 -6.61 -11.75 16.30
N TRP A 179 -6.24 -12.35 15.16
CA TRP A 179 -4.90 -12.25 14.59
C TRP A 179 -4.53 -10.81 14.24
N ALA A 180 -5.43 -10.03 13.65
CA ALA A 180 -5.18 -8.65 13.28
C ALA A 180 -4.91 -7.77 14.50
N ASP A 181 -5.61 -8.02 15.61
CA ASP A 181 -5.35 -7.37 16.89
C ASP A 181 -3.98 -7.72 17.44
N ARG A 182 -3.59 -9.01 17.40
CA ARG A 182 -2.25 -9.45 17.82
C ARG A 182 -1.15 -8.87 16.94
N PHE A 183 -1.34 -8.86 15.61
CA PHE A 183 -0.39 -8.32 14.67
C PHE A 183 -0.18 -6.81 14.89
N ALA A 184 -1.27 -6.06 15.05
CA ALA A 184 -1.18 -4.62 15.36
C ALA A 184 -0.58 -4.34 16.75
N ALA A 185 -0.61 -5.31 17.67
CA ALA A 185 0.01 -5.19 18.97
C ALA A 185 1.53 -5.42 18.97
N LEU A 186 2.11 -5.95 17.88
CA LEU A 186 3.56 -6.14 17.74
C LEU A 186 4.29 -4.79 17.79
N ASP A 187 5.38 -4.70 18.55
CA ASP A 187 6.17 -3.47 18.65
C ASP A 187 6.71 -3.04 17.27
N ALA A 188 7.18 -4.01 16.47
CA ALA A 188 7.59 -3.81 15.09
C ALA A 188 6.47 -3.21 14.21
N ALA A 189 5.20 -3.56 14.46
CA ALA A 189 4.08 -3.01 13.71
C ALA A 189 3.71 -1.60 14.18
N LYS A 190 3.70 -1.36 15.50
CA LYS A 190 3.39 -0.04 16.09
C LYS A 190 4.39 1.04 15.69
N GLU A 191 5.66 0.68 15.53
CA GLU A 191 6.71 1.63 15.17
C GLU A 191 6.61 2.11 13.72
N VAL A 192 6.16 1.24 12.80
CA VAL A 192 6.30 1.49 11.36
C VAL A 192 4.98 1.69 10.63
N ILE A 193 3.89 1.09 11.14
CA ILE A 193 2.59 1.20 10.50
C ILE A 193 1.93 2.49 10.97
N PRO A 194 1.60 3.41 10.05
CA PRO A 194 0.96 4.67 10.41
C PRO A 194 -0.38 4.47 11.11
N ASP A 195 -0.74 5.45 11.95
CA ASP A 195 -2.03 5.47 12.62
C ASP A 195 -3.21 5.34 11.63
N VAL A 196 -4.22 4.57 12.03
CA VAL A 196 -5.43 4.32 11.25
C VAL A 196 -6.12 5.63 10.84
N ASP A 197 -6.13 6.64 11.70
CA ASP A 197 -6.73 7.95 11.44
C ASP A 197 -5.98 8.68 10.33
N ARG A 198 -4.64 8.64 10.36
CA ARG A 198 -3.80 9.26 9.32
C ARG A 198 -4.03 8.60 7.95
N ILE A 199 -4.17 7.28 7.91
CA ILE A 199 -4.50 6.54 6.68
C ILE A 199 -5.94 6.85 6.23
N ALA A 200 -6.89 6.92 7.16
CA ALA A 200 -8.28 7.26 6.88
C ALA A 200 -8.43 8.67 6.29
N GLU A 201 -7.71 9.65 6.81
CA GLU A 201 -7.66 11.00 6.24
C GLU A 201 -7.12 11.00 4.82
N PHE A 202 -6.01 10.31 4.56
CA PHE A 202 -5.46 10.18 3.22
C PHE A 202 -6.46 9.53 2.26
N ALA A 203 -7.15 8.46 2.68
CA ALA A 203 -8.16 7.77 1.90
C ALA A 203 -9.32 8.71 1.51
N LYS A 204 -9.82 9.54 2.43
CA LYS A 204 -10.87 10.54 2.18
C LYS A 204 -10.46 11.55 1.09
N HIS A 205 -9.21 12.00 1.11
CA HIS A 205 -8.68 12.92 0.10
C HIS A 205 -8.52 12.25 -1.28
N GLY A 206 -8.12 10.98 -1.31
CA GLY A 206 -8.06 10.15 -2.52
C GLY A 206 -9.44 9.94 -3.16
N SER A 207 -10.45 9.52 -2.37
CA SER A 207 -11.82 9.33 -2.85
C SER A 207 -12.45 10.62 -3.38
N SER A 208 -12.14 11.77 -2.78
CA SER A 208 -12.63 13.08 -3.23
C SER A 208 -12.07 13.46 -4.61
N ARG A 209 -10.81 13.13 -4.90
CA ARG A 209 -10.20 13.32 -6.23
C ARG A 209 -10.82 12.38 -7.28
N SER A 210 -11.12 11.14 -6.90
CA SER A 210 -11.79 10.17 -7.78
C SER A 210 -13.22 10.64 -8.13
N LYS A 211 -14.01 11.04 -7.13
CA LYS A 211 -15.36 11.61 -7.32
C LYS A 211 -15.36 12.83 -8.25
N ARG A 212 -14.39 13.74 -8.12
CA ARG A 212 -14.24 14.91 -9.02
C ARG A 212 -13.92 14.51 -10.47
N LYS A 213 -13.12 13.46 -10.69
CA LYS A 213 -12.86 12.91 -12.03
C LYS A 213 -14.14 12.30 -12.63
N THR A 214 -14.87 11.50 -11.86
CA THR A 214 -16.13 10.88 -12.29
C THR A 214 -17.20 11.91 -12.61
N VAL A 215 -17.35 12.96 -11.80
CA VAL A 215 -18.27 14.08 -12.08
C VAL A 215 -17.87 14.82 -13.35
N ARG A 216 -16.58 15.15 -13.53
CA ARG A 216 -16.11 15.81 -14.77
C ARG A 216 -16.29 14.95 -16.01
N GLN A 217 -16.06 13.65 -15.91
CA GLN A 217 -16.23 12.72 -17.02
C GLN A 217 -17.72 12.52 -17.35
N LYS A 218 -18.59 12.40 -16.34
CA LYS A 218 -20.04 12.28 -16.52
C LYS A 218 -20.68 13.56 -17.08
N HIS A 219 -20.11 14.74 -16.80
CA HIS A 219 -20.61 16.03 -17.31
C HIS A 219 -19.84 16.54 -18.54
N GLY A 220 -18.94 15.75 -19.13
CA GLY A 220 -18.22 16.14 -20.35
C GLY A 220 -17.38 17.41 -20.21
N ILE A 221 -16.95 17.79 -19.00
CA ILE A 221 -16.24 19.05 -18.75
C ILE A 221 -14.76 18.87 -19.13
N SER A 222 -14.47 19.07 -20.42
CA SER A 222 -13.12 19.21 -20.95
C SER A 222 -12.46 20.46 -20.37
N ASN A 223 -11.20 20.34 -19.94
CA ASN A 223 -10.41 21.46 -19.45
C ASN A 223 -10.41 22.59 -20.50
N ILE A 224 -11.03 23.73 -20.18
CA ILE A 224 -10.76 24.97 -20.91
C ILE A 224 -9.30 25.32 -20.64
N LYS A 225 -8.48 25.12 -21.66
CA LYS A 225 -7.09 25.56 -21.69
C LYS A 225 -7.14 27.10 -21.71
N LEU A 226 -6.99 27.75 -20.56
CA LEU A 226 -6.70 29.18 -20.51
C LEU A 226 -5.26 29.39 -21.01
N SER A 227 -5.06 29.30 -22.33
CA SER A 227 -3.88 29.83 -23.00
C SER A 227 -4.16 31.29 -23.34
N GLY A 228 -4.01 32.18 -22.36
CA GLY A 228 -3.94 33.61 -22.60
C GLY A 228 -2.58 33.98 -23.18
N LYS A 229 -2.41 33.84 -24.50
CA LYS A 229 -1.32 34.46 -25.25
C LYS A 229 -1.93 35.23 -26.42
N ALA A 230 -2.08 36.54 -26.26
CA ALA A 230 -2.26 37.52 -27.32
C ALA A 230 -1.63 38.82 -26.80
N ALA A 231 -0.36 39.08 -27.11
CA ALA A 231 0.08 39.78 -28.32
C ALA A 231 -0.41 41.23 -28.32
N GLY A 232 0.49 42.14 -27.95
CA GLY A 232 0.29 43.56 -28.17
C GLY A 232 0.32 43.86 -29.68
N GLN A 233 -0.63 44.64 -30.15
CA GLN A 233 -0.47 45.50 -31.30
C GLN A 233 -1.14 46.84 -31.02
N SER A 234 -0.29 47.86 -31.04
CA SER A 234 -0.57 49.28 -31.15
C SER A 234 -1.59 49.54 -32.27
N THR A 235 -2.65 50.27 -31.96
CA THR A 235 -3.29 51.20 -32.91
C THR A 235 -3.69 52.45 -32.14
N GLU A 236 -3.02 53.55 -32.49
CA GLU A 236 -3.51 54.91 -32.24
C GLU A 236 -4.84 55.11 -32.98
N GLU A 237 -5.88 55.55 -32.28
CA GLU A 237 -6.83 56.47 -32.91
C GLU A 237 -7.41 57.44 -31.87
N ARG A 238 -7.39 58.71 -32.29
CA ARG A 238 -7.56 59.92 -31.52
C ARG A 238 -8.99 60.40 -31.72
N VAL A 239 -9.84 60.48 -30.68
CA VAL A 239 -11.01 61.39 -30.74
C VAL A 239 -11.15 62.15 -29.43
N ARG A 240 -10.77 63.41 -29.54
CA ARG A 240 -11.00 64.52 -28.61
C ARG A 240 -12.45 64.98 -28.79
N VAL A 241 -13.25 65.01 -27.74
CA VAL A 241 -14.46 65.84 -27.70
C VAL A 241 -14.22 66.93 -26.67
N LYS A 242 -14.21 68.16 -27.17
CA LYS A 242 -14.30 69.44 -26.44
C LYS A 242 -15.71 70.01 -26.68
N PRO A 243 -16.17 71.05 -25.97
CA PRO A 243 -15.45 71.92 -25.04
C PRO A 243 -15.75 71.69 -23.57
#